data_AF-A0A1Y3BFC1-F1
#
_entry.id   AF-A0A1Y3BFC1-F1
#
_cell.length_a   1.000
_cell.length_b   1.000
_cell.length_c   1.000
_cell.angle_alpha   90.00
_cell.angle_beta   90.00
_cell.angle_gamma   90.00
#
_symmetry.space_group_name_H-M   'P 1'
#
loop_
_entity.id
_entity.type
_entity.pdbx_description
1 polymer ?
#
loop_
_entity_poly.entity_id
_entity_poly.type
_entity_poly.pdbx_seq_one_letter_code
_entity_poly.pdbx_strand_id
1 'polypeptide(L)' 'MFGSLEVQISEWYREMSNVKFSSSSSISEIVLCLDRLVFRAIELGISSDQLKFPFMRAIKSVISSHKRLETLVWPVI' A
#
# COMPACT_ATOMS: atom_id res chain seq x y z
N MET A 1 -12.42 -1.38 -26.68
CA MET A 1 -11.22 -2.22 -26.49
C MET A 1 -10.99 -2.34 -25.00
N PHE A 2 -11.21 -3.52 -24.44
CA PHE A 2 -10.83 -3.84 -23.06
C PHE A 2 -9.31 -3.69 -22.94
N GLY A 3 -8.81 -2.88 -22.01
CA GLY A 3 -7.39 -2.86 -21.69
C GLY A 3 -6.98 -4.29 -21.33
N SER A 4 -5.95 -4.83 -22.01
CA SER A 4 -5.51 -6.20 -21.78
C SER A 4 -5.20 -6.41 -20.29
N LEU A 5 -5.34 -7.63 -19.80
CA LEU A 5 -5.04 -7.99 -18.42
C LEU A 5 -3.64 -7.49 -17.99
N GLU A 6 -2.67 -7.55 -18.91
CA GLU A 6 -1.31 -7.03 -18.71
C GLU A 6 -1.26 -5.52 -18.45
N VAL A 7 -2.09 -4.73 -19.15
CA VAL A 7 -2.20 -3.28 -18.92
C VAL A 7 -2.77 -3.02 -17.53
N GLN A 8 -3.81 -3.75 -17.13
CA GLN A 8 -4.44 -3.58 -15.82
C GLN A 8 -3.50 -3.99 -14.67
N ILE A 9 -2.74 -5.06 -14.83
CA ILE A 9 -1.69 -5.47 -13.88
C ILE A 9 -0.59 -4.39 -13.79
N SER A 10 -0.15 -3.84 -14.93
CA SER A 10 0.86 -2.78 -14.97
C SER A 10 0.38 -1.51 -14.28
N GLU A 11 -0.88 -1.12 -14.51
CA GLU A 11 -1.53 0.00 -13.82
C GLU A 11 -1.61 -0.23 -12.31
N TRP A 12 -1.98 -1.44 -11.89
CA TRP A 12 -2.03 -1.79 -10.48
C TRP A 12 -0.66 -1.67 -9.81
N TYR A 13 0.41 -2.20 -10.42
CA TYR A 13 1.78 -2.05 -9.88
C TYR A 13 2.18 -0.58 -9.79
N ARG A 14 1.80 0.23 -10.78
CA ARG A 14 2.06 1.67 -10.78
C ARG A 14 1.30 2.37 -9.66
N GLU A 15 0.02 2.08 -9.48
CA GLU A 15 -0.80 2.62 -8.39
C GLU A 15 -0.18 2.27 -7.03
N MET A 16 0.10 0.99 -6.80
CA MET A 16 0.69 0.49 -5.55
C MET A 16 2.05 1.13 -5.24
N SER A 17 2.91 1.33 -6.25
CA SER A 17 4.21 1.99 -6.07
C SER A 17 4.12 3.48 -5.73
N ASN A 18 3.01 4.13 -6.08
CA ASN A 18 2.78 5.55 -5.86
C ASN A 18 1.94 5.84 -4.61
N VAL A 19 1.48 4.79 -3.91
CA VAL A 19 0.78 4.94 -2.63
C VAL A 19 1.68 5.68 -1.65
N LYS A 20 1.20 6.84 -1.21
CA LYS A 20 1.82 7.67 -0.18
C LYS A 20 0.71 8.13 0.75
N PHE A 21 0.96 8.05 2.04
CA PHE A 21 0.03 8.52 3.05
C PHE A 21 0.57 9.80 3.68
N SER A 22 -0.31 10.80 3.86
CA SER A 22 0.09 11.99 4.61
C SER A 22 0.23 11.63 6.09
N SER A 23 0.93 12.47 6.86
CA SER A 23 1.00 12.32 8.32
C SER A 23 -0.33 12.60 9.04
N SER A 24 -1.34 13.12 8.32
CA SER A 24 -2.68 13.38 8.84
C SER A 24 -3.70 12.29 8.45
N SER A 25 -3.30 11.33 7.61
CA SER A 25 -4.15 10.19 7.27
C SER A 25 -4.45 9.36 8.51
N SER A 26 -5.71 9.02 8.71
CA SER A 26 -6.08 8.10 9.79
C SER A 26 -5.66 6.67 9.44
N ILE A 27 -5.42 5.85 10.47
CA ILE A 27 -5.13 4.43 10.28
C ILE A 27 -6.27 3.74 9.49
N SER A 28 -7.52 4.11 9.76
CA SER A 28 -8.68 3.57 9.05
C SER A 28 -8.64 3.85 7.55
N GLU A 29 -8.28 5.07 7.14
CA GLU A 29 -8.13 5.43 5.71
C GLU A 29 -6.98 4.66 5.04
N ILE A 30 -5.87 4.48 5.76
CA ILE A 30 -4.71 3.73 5.29
C ILE A 30 -5.10 2.27 5.04
N VAL A 31 -5.77 1.65 6.01
CA VAL A 31 -6.23 0.25 5.91
C VAL A 31 -7.22 0.10 4.75
N LEU A 32 -8.20 0.99 4.63
CA LEU A 32 -9.18 0.98 3.53
C LEU A 32 -8.52 1.08 2.15
N CYS A 33 -7.51 1.93 2.01
CA CYS A 33 -6.76 2.08 0.77
C CYS A 33 -5.99 0.80 0.42
N LEU A 34 -5.26 0.23 1.39
CA LEU A 34 -4.49 -1.00 1.18
C LEU A 34 -5.40 -2.19 0.88
N ASP A 35 -6.54 -2.32 1.57
CA ASP A 35 -7.49 -3.40 1.36
C ASP A 35 -8.08 -3.39 -0.06
N ARG A 36 -8.45 -2.21 -0.57
CA ARG A 36 -8.90 -2.03 -1.96
C ARG A 36 -7.84 -2.45 -2.98
N LEU A 37 -6.57 -2.10 -2.73
CA LEU A 37 -5.48 -2.48 -3.62
C LEU A 37 -5.24 -3.98 -3.61
N VAL A 38 -5.31 -4.63 -2.44
CA VAL A 38 -5.18 -6.09 -2.32
C VAL A 38 -6.35 -6.78 -3.01
N PHE A 39 -7.58 -6.33 -2.80
CA PHE A 39 -8.76 -6.88 -3.46
C PHE A 39 -8.65 -6.81 -4.99
N ARG A 40 -8.28 -5.64 -5.53
CA ARG A 40 -8.05 -5.46 -6.97
C ARG A 40 -6.94 -6.37 -7.51
N ALA A 41 -5.89 -6.63 -6.73
CA ALA A 41 -4.83 -7.55 -7.13
C ALA A 41 -5.33 -8.99 -7.27
N ILE A 42 -6.18 -9.43 -6.34
CA ILE A 42 -6.81 -10.75 -6.37
C ILE A 42 -7.68 -10.90 -7.62
N GLU A 43 -8.50 -9.88 -7.95
CA GLU A 43 -9.31 -9.87 -9.17
C GLU A 43 -8.47 -9.96 -10.46
N LEU A 44 -7.26 -9.38 -10.44
CA LEU A 44 -6.30 -9.44 -11.55
C LEU A 44 -5.49 -10.74 -11.61
N GLY A 45 -5.69 -11.67 -10.67
CA GLY A 45 -4.97 -12.94 -10.60
C GLY A 45 -3.52 -12.82 -10.11
N ILE A 46 -3.18 -11.71 -9.44
CA ILE A 46 -1.86 -11.52 -8.84
C ILE A 46 -1.73 -12.42 -7.61
N SER A 47 -0.67 -13.22 -7.57
CA SER A 47 -0.48 -14.17 -6.48
C SER A 47 -0.08 -13.48 -5.17
N SER A 48 -0.32 -14.16 -4.03
CA SER A 48 0.12 -13.66 -2.72
C SER A 48 1.64 -13.40 -2.67
N ASP A 49 2.45 -14.22 -3.36
CA ASP A 49 3.90 -14.01 -3.43
C ASP A 49 4.28 -12.72 -4.16
N GLN A 50 3.56 -12.40 -5.23
CA GLN A 50 3.74 -11.15 -5.99
C GLN A 50 3.30 -9.91 -5.20
N LEU A 51 2.36 -10.06 -4.26
CA LEU A 51 1.87 -8.99 -3.39
C LEU A 51 2.84 -8.59 -2.27
N LYS A 52 3.69 -9.51 -1.80
CA LYS A 52 4.56 -9.31 -0.62
C LYS A 52 5.43 -8.06 -0.75
N PHE A 53 6.11 -7.90 -1.88
CA PHE A 53 7.08 -6.82 -2.06
C PHE A 53 6.42 -5.44 -2.23
N PRO A 54 5.37 -5.27 -3.09
CA PRO A 54 4.61 -4.03 -3.15
C PRO A 54 3.98 -3.65 -1.80
N PHE A 55 3.38 -4.61 -1.09
CA PHE A 55 2.76 -4.37 0.21
C PHE A 55 3.78 -3.89 1.24
N MET A 56 4.94 -4.54 1.31
CA MET A 56 6.01 -4.13 2.23
C MET A 56 6.54 -2.72 1.93
N ARG A 57 6.57 -2.29 0.65
CA ARG A 57 6.90 -0.90 0.29
C ARG A 57 5.84 0.09 0.77
N ALA A 58 4.56 -0.23 0.61
CA ALA A 58 3.47 0.63 1.09
C ALA A 58 3.49 0.77 2.62
N ILE A 59 3.71 -0.32 3.35
CA ILE A 59 3.87 -0.28 4.82
C ILE A 59 5.08 0.55 5.25
N LYS A 60 6.23 0.44 4.55
CA LYS A 60 7.38 1.32 4.81
C LYS A 60 7.03 2.79 4.60
N SER A 61 6.22 3.12 3.59
CA SER A 61 5.73 4.48 3.38
C SER A 61 4.88 4.95 4.55
N VAL A 62 3.93 4.12 5.02
CA VAL A 62 3.11 4.41 6.20
C VAL A 62 3.99 4.70 7.42
N ILE A 63 4.93 3.81 7.74
CA ILE A 63 5.84 3.97 8.89
C ILE A 63 6.63 5.28 8.75
N SER A 64 7.15 5.59 7.56
CA SER A 64 7.92 6.81 7.32
C SER A 64 7.11 8.10 7.49
N SER A 65 5.86 8.13 7.03
CA SER A 65 4.99 9.30 7.14
C SER A 65 4.33 9.43 8.51
N HIS A 66 4.18 8.32 9.23
CA HIS A 66 3.58 8.25 10.57
C HIS A 66 4.63 8.12 11.67
N LYS A 67 5.89 8.52 11.45
CA LYS A 67 7.00 8.51 12.44
C LYS A 67 6.72 9.18 13.79
N ARG A 68 5.56 9.83 13.99
CA ARG A 68 5.02 10.08 15.33
C ARG A 68 4.77 8.79 16.15
N LEU A 69 4.68 7.62 15.52
CA LEU A 69 4.62 6.32 16.19
C LEU A 69 5.97 5.90 16.79
N GLU A 70 7.11 6.30 16.20
CA GLU A 70 8.43 6.02 16.81
C GLU A 70 8.68 6.92 18.03
N THR A 71 8.14 8.14 18.06
CA THR A 71 8.29 9.07 19.20
C THR A 71 7.31 8.82 20.35
N LEU A 72 6.25 8.02 20.13
CA LEU A 72 5.30 7.63 21.19
C LEU A 72 5.60 6.26 21.81
N VAL A 73 6.40 5.41 21.15
CA VAL A 73 6.76 4.07 21.64
C VAL A 73 8.13 4.04 22.33
N TRP A 74 8.99 5.03 22.11
CA TRP A 74 10.22 5.20 22.88
C TRP A 74 10.13 6.49 23.72
N PRO A 75 9.82 6.43 25.03
CA PRO A 75 10.22 7.52 25.90
C PRO A 75 11.74 7.54 25.84
N VAL A 76 12.30 8.56 25.20
CA VAL A 76 13.74 8.82 25.25
C VAL A 76 14.08 8.98 26.73
N ILE A 77 14.86 8.01 27.22
CA ILE A 77 15.52 7.97 28.52
C ILE A 77 16.49 9.14 28.62
#